data_AF-A0A0A9WZD1-F1
#
_entry.id   AF-A0A0A9WZD1-F1
#
_cell.length_a   1.000
_cell.length_b   1.000
_cell.length_c   1.000
_cell.angle_alpha   90.00
_cell.angle_beta   90.00
_cell.angle_gamma   90.00
#
_symmetry.space_group_name_H-M   'P 1'
#
loop_
_entity.id
_entity.type
_entity.pdbx_description
1 polymer ?
#
loop_
_entity_poly.entity_id
_entity_poly.type
_entity_poly.pdbx_seq_one_letter_code
_entity_poly.pdbx_strand_id
1 'polypeptide(L)'
;GYPTTQEEASSPLEDGFDSAYKWVQGCGDKDFGLCLKMRALTYVDRALRRPDNIEVTDGVSLVRTGEVSREMNGRALSEAELENSLPKDAEDKDAQVETMLVDRVARFLESHTLQLKVPEESISEVRKSLDEARGRKKKLKMLLPFLLMLKLKAASL
;
A
#
# COMPACT_ATOMS: atom_id res chain seq x y z
N GLY A 1 -20.28 44.60 7.69
CA GLY A 1 -19.22 43.80 7.06
C GLY A 1 -19.07 42.54 7.86
N TYR A 2 -19.31 41.38 7.24
CA TYR A 2 -19.04 40.08 7.85
C TYR A 2 -17.59 39.70 7.54
N PRO A 3 -16.82 39.17 8.51
CA PRO A 3 -15.49 38.66 8.23
C PRO A 3 -15.60 37.35 7.43
N THR A 4 -14.89 37.31 6.31
CA THR A 4 -14.64 36.10 5.53
C THR A 4 -13.64 35.23 6.29
N THR A 5 -14.13 34.18 6.97
CA THR A 5 -13.26 33.07 7.37
C THR A 5 -12.92 32.31 6.10
N GLN A 6 -11.65 32.38 5.70
CA GLN A 6 -11.09 31.60 4.62
C GLN A 6 -11.15 30.12 5.04
N GLU A 7 -12.02 29.35 4.41
CA GLU A 7 -11.88 27.88 4.35
C GLU A 7 -10.65 27.59 3.49
N GLU A 8 -9.48 27.51 4.14
CA GLU A 8 -8.37 26.76 3.56
C GLU A 8 -8.81 25.29 3.56
N ALA A 9 -9.11 24.77 2.36
CA ALA A 9 -9.30 23.35 2.14
C ALA A 9 -7.95 22.66 2.42
N SER A 10 -7.71 22.27 3.68
CA SER A 10 -6.63 21.37 4.01
C SER A 10 -6.86 20.09 3.20
N SER A 11 -5.87 19.71 2.41
CA SER A 11 -5.96 18.50 1.61
C SER A 11 -6.10 17.29 2.55
N PRO A 12 -6.82 16.21 2.17
CA PRO A 12 -6.92 14.99 2.98
C PRO A 12 -5.56 14.39 3.36
N LEU A 13 -4.52 14.71 2.58
CA LEU A 13 -3.13 14.37 2.86
C LEU A 13 -2.58 15.14 4.06
N GLU A 14 -2.81 16.45 4.16
CA GLU A 14 -2.35 17.28 5.28
C GLU A 14 -2.96 16.83 6.61
N ASP A 15 -4.26 16.53 6.62
CA ASP A 15 -4.94 16.00 7.82
C ASP A 15 -4.36 14.64 8.25
N GLY A 16 -4.01 13.80 7.26
CA GLY A 16 -3.35 12.51 7.48
C GLY A 16 -1.93 12.65 8.04
N PHE A 17 -1.15 13.59 7.50
CA PHE A 17 0.19 13.90 7.98
C PHE A 17 0.17 14.48 9.40
N ASP A 18 -0.75 15.38 9.70
CA ASP A 18 -0.92 15.95 11.05
C ASP A 18 -1.30 14.88 12.07
N SER A 19 -2.18 13.97 11.69
CA SER A 19 -2.61 12.87 12.56
C SER A 19 -1.46 11.89 12.82
N ALA A 20 -0.71 11.53 11.78
CA ALA A 20 0.48 10.69 11.93
C ALA A 20 1.56 11.38 12.78
N TYR A 21 1.77 12.68 12.56
CA TYR A 21 2.73 13.47 13.34
C TYR A 21 2.35 13.55 14.81
N LYS A 22 1.07 13.82 15.13
CA LYS A 22 0.56 13.79 16.52
C LYS A 22 0.71 12.42 17.16
N TRP A 23 0.46 11.35 16.40
CA TRP A 23 0.66 9.98 16.87
C TRP A 23 2.13 9.69 17.18
N VAL A 24 3.06 10.19 16.36
CA VAL A 24 4.50 10.03 16.60
C VAL A 24 4.96 10.88 17.79
N GLN A 25 4.56 12.16 17.87
CA GLN A 25 4.89 13.05 18.99
C GLN A 25 4.40 12.52 20.34
N GLY A 26 3.27 11.80 20.34
CA GLY A 26 2.74 11.19 21.55
C GLY A 26 3.63 10.11 22.18
N CYS A 27 4.77 9.76 21.57
CA CYS A 27 5.74 8.79 22.12
C CYS A 27 6.85 9.38 23.01
N GLY A 28 6.98 10.72 23.10
CA GLY A 28 8.00 11.36 23.95
C GLY A 28 9.46 11.02 23.58
N ASP A 29 10.42 11.68 24.23
CA ASP A 29 11.82 11.63 23.80
C ASP A 29 12.63 10.45 24.37
N LYS A 30 12.30 9.97 25.58
CA LYS A 30 13.19 9.05 26.33
C LYS A 30 13.14 7.59 25.86
N ASP A 31 12.05 7.18 25.22
CA ASP A 31 11.85 5.79 24.75
C ASP A 31 11.08 5.78 23.42
N PHE A 32 11.39 6.74 22.55
CA PHE A 32 10.67 6.98 21.30
C PHE A 32 10.55 5.71 20.43
N GLY A 33 11.67 5.02 20.22
CA GLY A 33 11.71 3.80 19.41
C GLY A 33 10.85 2.67 19.98
N LEU A 34 10.97 2.41 21.28
CA LEU A 34 10.21 1.38 21.96
C LEU A 34 8.71 1.71 21.96
N CYS A 35 8.32 2.95 22.28
CA CYS A 35 6.92 3.38 22.23
C CYS A 35 6.32 3.18 20.83
N LEU A 36 7.07 3.57 19.79
CA LEU A 36 6.60 3.46 18.42
C LEU A 36 6.42 1.99 18.01
N LYS A 37 7.34 1.10 18.43
CA LYS A 37 7.20 -0.35 18.24
C LYS A 37 5.96 -0.90 18.97
N MET A 38 5.73 -0.52 20.23
CA MET A 38 4.55 -0.96 20.99
C MET A 38 3.25 -0.50 20.33
N ARG A 39 3.17 0.76 19.89
CA ARG A 39 1.99 1.26 19.18
C ARG A 39 1.81 0.61 17.82
N ALA A 40 2.90 0.37 17.08
CA ALA A 40 2.86 -0.36 15.82
C ALA A 40 2.33 -1.78 16.03
N LEU A 41 2.80 -2.49 17.06
CA LEU A 41 2.31 -3.82 17.41
C LEU A 41 0.80 -3.79 17.68
N THR A 42 0.34 -2.87 18.55
CA THR A 42 -1.09 -2.73 18.83
C THR A 42 -1.90 -2.37 17.58
N TYR A 43 -1.34 -1.57 16.67
CA TYR A 43 -2.00 -1.23 15.41
C TYR A 43 -2.15 -2.46 14.50
N VAL A 44 -1.08 -3.22 14.28
CA VAL A 44 -1.11 -4.45 13.46
C VAL A 44 -2.06 -5.49 14.08
N ASP A 45 -2.04 -5.64 15.41
CA ASP A 45 -2.97 -6.50 16.14
C ASP A 45 -4.43 -6.12 15.90
N ARG A 46 -4.74 -4.82 15.88
CA ARG A 46 -6.08 -4.33 15.54
C ARG A 46 -6.41 -4.59 14.08
N ALA A 47 -5.46 -4.36 13.16
CA ALA A 47 -5.65 -4.57 11.73
C ALA A 47 -5.96 -6.03 11.40
N LEU A 48 -5.25 -7.00 11.99
CA LEU A 48 -5.49 -8.45 11.87
C LEU A 48 -6.92 -8.90 12.21
N ARG A 49 -7.65 -8.08 12.97
CA ARG A 49 -8.96 -8.40 13.53
C ARG A 49 -10.10 -7.66 12.84
N ARG A 50 -9.78 -6.63 12.04
CA ARG A 50 -10.80 -5.96 11.25
C ARG A 50 -11.40 -6.97 10.26
N PRO A 51 -12.73 -7.06 10.18
CA PRO A 51 -13.39 -7.88 9.17
C PRO A 51 -13.37 -7.18 7.79
N ASP A 52 -13.18 -5.87 7.79
CA ASP A 52 -13.27 -5.02 6.61
C ASP A 52 -12.00 -5.09 5.77
N ASN A 53 -12.17 -4.92 4.45
CA ASN A 53 -11.05 -4.78 3.53
C ASN A 53 -10.30 -3.48 3.84
N ILE A 54 -8.96 -3.53 3.79
CA ILE A 54 -8.13 -2.35 4.02
C ILE A 54 -7.84 -1.73 2.65
N GLU A 55 -8.51 -0.63 2.34
CA GLU A 55 -8.24 0.18 1.15
C GLU A 55 -6.95 0.97 1.37
N VAL A 56 -5.93 0.70 0.55
CA VAL A 56 -4.62 1.36 0.66
C VAL A 56 -4.60 2.61 -0.22
N THR A 57 -5.11 2.48 -1.44
CA THR A 57 -5.28 3.56 -2.40
C THR A 57 -6.35 3.17 -3.42
N ASP A 58 -6.71 4.08 -4.32
CA ASP A 58 -7.68 3.79 -5.37
C ASP A 58 -7.23 2.59 -6.21
N GLY A 59 -8.11 1.59 -6.30
CA GLY A 59 -7.83 0.33 -6.99
C GLY A 59 -6.88 -0.63 -6.27
N VAL A 60 -6.39 -0.34 -5.05
CA VAL A 60 -5.53 -1.27 -4.29
C VAL A 60 -6.12 -1.50 -2.90
N SER A 61 -6.54 -2.73 -2.63
CA SER A 61 -7.09 -3.14 -1.33
C SER A 61 -6.45 -4.42 -0.83
N LEU A 62 -6.20 -4.51 0.47
CA LEU A 62 -5.84 -5.76 1.13
C LEU A 62 -7.11 -6.44 1.60
N VAL A 63 -7.37 -7.63 1.06
CA VAL A 63 -8.56 -8.43 1.31
C VAL A 63 -8.17 -9.63 2.14
N ARG A 64 -8.90 -9.90 3.21
CA ARG A 64 -8.66 -11.09 4.03
C ARG A 64 -8.94 -12.35 3.21
N THR A 65 -7.95 -13.22 3.12
CA THR A 65 -8.02 -14.46 2.36
C THR A 65 -7.68 -15.64 3.27
N GLY A 66 -8.60 -16.59 3.38
CA GLY A 66 -8.42 -17.82 4.12
C GLY A 66 -9.20 -17.88 5.43
N GLU A 67 -9.53 -19.11 5.81
CA GLU A 67 -10.07 -19.47 7.12
C GLU A 67 -8.98 -19.44 8.20
N VAL A 68 -8.06 -18.46 8.17
CA VAL A 68 -7.18 -18.21 9.32
C VAL A 68 -8.08 -17.73 10.43
N SER A 69 -8.50 -18.68 11.27
CA SER A 69 -9.47 -18.49 12.32
C SER A 69 -8.95 -17.36 13.23
N ARG A 70 -9.87 -16.52 13.73
CA ARG A 70 -9.52 -15.43 14.67
C ARG A 70 -8.69 -15.93 15.86
N GLU A 71 -8.72 -17.23 16.11
CA GLU A 71 -7.99 -17.98 17.12
C GLU A 71 -6.48 -18.04 16.85
N MET A 72 -6.03 -18.20 15.60
CA MET A 72 -4.59 -18.20 15.25
C MET A 72 -3.94 -16.82 15.43
N ASN A 73 -4.72 -15.74 15.38
CA ASN A 73 -4.24 -14.38 15.55
C ASN A 73 -4.11 -13.97 17.02
N GLY A 74 -4.34 -14.88 17.99
CA GLY A 74 -4.18 -14.62 19.42
C GLY A 74 -5.02 -13.46 19.97
N ARG A 75 -4.74 -13.02 21.21
CA ARG A 75 -5.35 -11.80 21.79
C ARG A 75 -4.63 -10.53 21.31
N ALA A 76 -5.36 -9.42 21.17
CA ALA A 76 -4.75 -8.10 20.92
C ALA A 76 -4.26 -7.57 22.25
N LEU A 77 -3.09 -6.95 22.23
CA LEU A 77 -2.47 -6.41 23.42
C LEU A 77 -2.54 -4.88 23.40
N SER A 78 -2.97 -4.32 24.53
CA SER A 78 -2.87 -2.88 24.77
C SER A 78 -1.45 -2.49 25.23
N GLU A 79 -1.09 -1.22 25.06
CA GLU A 79 0.19 -0.68 25.54
C GLU A 79 0.38 -0.96 27.04
N ALA A 80 -0.68 -0.77 27.85
CA ALA A 80 -0.66 -1.04 29.28
C ALA A 80 -0.47 -2.53 29.62
N GLU A 81 -0.99 -3.45 28.81
CA GLU A 81 -0.72 -4.88 28.99
C GLU A 81 0.70 -5.24 28.59
N LEU A 82 1.24 -4.62 27.54
CA LEU A 82 2.63 -4.80 27.14
C LEU A 82 3.58 -4.36 28.27
N GLU A 83 3.36 -3.19 28.86
CA GLU A 83 4.19 -2.70 29.97
C GLU A 83 4.20 -3.61 31.19
N ASN A 84 3.08 -4.29 31.46
CA ASN A 84 2.96 -5.21 32.59
C ASN A 84 3.43 -6.64 32.29
N SER A 85 3.47 -7.05 31.02
CA SER A 85 3.78 -8.42 30.61
C SER A 85 5.22 -8.61 30.14
N LEU A 86 5.88 -7.54 29.72
CA LEU A 86 7.26 -7.57 29.22
C LEU A 86 8.29 -7.51 30.36
N PRO A 87 9.55 -7.92 30.10
CA PRO A 87 10.68 -7.77 31.02
C PRO A 87 10.85 -6.32 31.51
N LYS A 88 11.41 -6.16 32.72
CA LYS A 88 11.71 -4.84 33.28
C LYS A 88 12.96 -4.21 32.66
N ASP A 89 13.86 -5.03 32.14
CA ASP A 89 15.05 -4.60 31.41
C ASP A 89 14.68 -4.05 30.04
N ALA A 90 15.17 -2.85 29.72
CA ALA A 90 14.76 -2.11 28.52
C ALA A 90 15.16 -2.80 27.21
N GLU A 91 16.35 -3.42 27.15
CA GLU A 91 16.82 -4.13 25.95
C GLU A 91 16.01 -5.41 25.70
N ASP A 92 15.76 -6.20 26.74
CA ASP A 92 14.96 -7.42 26.62
C ASP A 92 13.49 -7.10 26.27
N LYS A 93 12.97 -6.01 26.82
CA LYS A 93 11.64 -5.48 26.49
C LYS A 93 11.56 -5.13 24.99
N ASP A 94 12.54 -4.39 24.48
CA ASP A 94 12.57 -3.96 23.08
C ASP A 94 12.66 -5.15 22.12
N ALA A 95 13.57 -6.09 22.38
CA ALA A 95 13.73 -7.30 21.56
C ALA A 95 12.46 -8.17 21.53
N GLN A 96 11.76 -8.28 22.67
CA GLN A 96 10.51 -9.04 22.74
C GLN A 96 9.37 -8.36 21.98
N VAL A 97 9.21 -7.03 22.10
CA VAL A 97 8.21 -6.26 21.33
C VAL A 97 8.47 -6.39 19.83
N GLU A 98 9.74 -6.32 19.41
CA GLU A 98 10.12 -6.45 18.01
C GLU A 98 9.79 -7.85 17.47
N THR A 99 10.13 -8.90 18.20
CA THR A 99 9.81 -10.28 17.83
C THR A 99 8.29 -10.47 17.65
N MET A 100 7.49 -9.92 18.58
CA MET A 100 6.04 -9.97 18.49
C MET A 100 5.53 -9.19 17.28
N LEU A 101 6.06 -7.99 17.03
CA LEU A 101 5.67 -7.16 15.89
C LEU A 101 5.91 -7.88 14.57
N VAL A 102 7.08 -8.49 14.40
CA VAL A 102 7.42 -9.26 13.19
C VAL A 102 6.47 -10.44 13.00
N ASP A 103 6.18 -11.20 14.05
CA ASP A 103 5.23 -12.32 13.99
C ASP A 103 3.81 -11.85 13.61
N ARG A 104 3.34 -10.72 14.16
CA ARG A 104 2.02 -10.17 13.81
C ARG A 104 1.96 -9.67 12.38
N VAL A 105 3.02 -9.03 11.89
CA VAL A 105 3.12 -8.59 10.49
C VAL A 105 3.15 -9.80 9.56
N ALA A 106 3.91 -10.84 9.88
CA ALA A 106 3.94 -12.08 9.09
C ALA A 106 2.55 -12.70 8.97
N ARG A 107 1.84 -12.87 10.10
CA ARG A 107 0.45 -13.37 10.10
C ARG A 107 -0.51 -12.47 9.32
N PHE A 108 -0.28 -11.16 9.33
CA PHE A 108 -1.10 -10.22 8.57
C PHE A 108 -0.95 -10.47 7.07
N LEU A 109 0.28 -10.63 6.60
CA LEU A 109 0.58 -10.93 5.20
C LEU A 109 0.13 -12.34 4.78
N GLU A 110 0.16 -13.31 5.69
CA GLU A 110 -0.38 -14.66 5.44
C GLU A 110 -1.91 -14.67 5.31
N SER A 111 -2.59 -13.81 6.07
CA SER A 111 -4.06 -13.76 6.12
C SER A 111 -4.69 -12.75 5.17
N HIS A 112 -3.90 -11.88 4.51
CA HIS A 112 -4.40 -10.86 3.59
C HIS A 112 -3.74 -10.98 2.23
N THR A 113 -4.56 -10.96 1.18
CA THR A 113 -4.12 -10.88 -0.21
C THR A 113 -4.31 -9.46 -0.73
N LEU A 114 -3.34 -8.99 -1.51
CA LEU A 114 -3.44 -7.73 -2.22
C LEU A 114 -4.34 -7.89 -3.46
N GLN A 115 -5.47 -7.20 -3.46
CA GLN A 115 -6.42 -7.12 -4.56
C GLN A 115 -6.21 -5.81 -5.33
N LEU A 116 -5.95 -5.95 -6.63
CA LEU A 116 -5.81 -4.85 -7.59
C LEU A 116 -7.08 -4.76 -8.44
N LYS A 117 -7.77 -3.62 -8.38
CA LYS A 117 -8.90 -3.29 -9.24
C LYS A 117 -8.45 -2.24 -10.25
N VAL A 118 -8.37 -2.64 -11.51
CA VAL A 118 -7.99 -1.73 -12.59
C VAL A 118 -9.22 -0.88 -12.99
N PRO A 119 -9.11 0.46 -13.00
CA PRO A 119 -10.18 1.33 -13.46
C PRO A 119 -10.51 1.11 -14.95
N GLU A 120 -11.78 1.25 -15.33
CA GLU A 120 -12.20 1.06 -16.73
C GLU A 120 -11.52 2.04 -17.71
N GLU A 121 -11.21 3.25 -17.25
CA GLU A 121 -10.49 4.25 -18.05
C GLU A 121 -9.10 3.74 -18.48
N SER A 122 -8.34 3.15 -17.55
CA SER A 122 -7.02 2.57 -17.85
C SER A 122 -7.12 1.39 -18.82
N ILE A 123 -8.19 0.60 -18.75
CA ILE A 123 -8.42 -0.52 -19.69
C ILE A 123 -8.68 0.02 -21.10
N SER A 124 -9.41 1.11 -21.22
CA SER A 124 -9.69 1.78 -22.51
C SER A 124 -8.40 2.27 -23.18
N GLU A 125 -7.51 2.91 -22.41
CA GLU A 125 -6.21 3.39 -22.89
C GLU A 125 -5.30 2.23 -23.35
N VAL A 126 -5.23 1.16 -22.57
CA VAL A 126 -4.46 -0.03 -22.94
C VAL A 126 -5.01 -0.65 -24.23
N ARG A 127 -6.33 -0.78 -24.38
CA ARG A 127 -6.94 -1.29 -25.62
C ARG A 127 -6.61 -0.42 -26.83
N LYS A 128 -6.73 0.90 -26.68
CA LYS A 128 -6.36 1.86 -27.73
C LYS A 128 -4.88 1.72 -28.13
N SER A 129 -3.97 1.59 -27.16
CA SER A 129 -2.54 1.39 -27.42
C SER A 129 -2.24 0.10 -28.18
N LEU A 130 -2.96 -0.99 -27.87
CA LEU A 130 -2.81 -2.29 -28.53
C LEU A 130 -3.33 -2.27 -29.97
N ASP A 131 -4.44 -1.56 -30.22
CA ASP A 131 -4.99 -1.40 -31.56
C ASP A 131 -4.11 -0.51 -32.44
N GLU A 132 -3.53 0.56 -31.89
CA GLU A 132 -2.53 1.38 -32.57
C GLU A 132 -1.26 0.57 -32.93
N ALA A 133 -0.80 -0.31 -32.03
CA ALA A 133 0.33 -1.20 -32.29
C ALA A 133 0.03 -2.24 -33.40
N ARG A 134 -1.18 -2.79 -33.46
CA ARG A 134 -1.62 -3.67 -34.56
C ARG A 134 -1.77 -2.90 -35.89
N GLY A 135 -2.22 -1.65 -35.84
CA GLY A 135 -2.32 -0.76 -36.99
C GLY A 135 -0.97 -0.52 -37.68
N ARG A 136 0.11 -0.31 -36.90
CA ARG A 136 1.46 -0.14 -37.45
C ARG A 136 2.00 -1.38 -38.18
N LYS A 137 1.68 -2.59 -37.72
CA LYS A 137 2.08 -3.84 -38.40
C LYS A 137 1.41 -3.98 -39.77
N LYS A 138 0.16 -3.55 -39.93
CA LYS A 138 -0.52 -3.52 -41.25
C LYS A 138 0.12 -2.49 -42.18
N LYS A 139 0.43 -1.29 -41.67
CA LYS A 139 1.12 -0.23 -42.44
C LYS A 139 2.52 -0.67 -42.91
N LEU A 140 3.27 -1.36 -42.06
CA LEU A 140 4.60 -1.88 -42.39
C LEU A 140 4.54 -2.99 -43.46
N LYS A 141 3.58 -3.92 -43.37
CA LYS A 141 3.36 -4.94 -44.40
C LYS A 141 2.93 -4.34 -45.74
N MET A 142 2.17 -3.25 -45.74
CA MET A 142 1.77 -2.55 -46.96
C MET A 142 2.92 -1.73 -47.59
N LEU A 143 3.85 -1.21 -46.78
CA LEU A 143 5.03 -0.47 -47.26
C LEU A 143 6.16 -1.39 -47.77
N LEU A 144 6.25 -2.63 -47.29
CA LEU A 144 7.26 -3.60 -47.70
C LEU A 144 7.34 -3.85 -49.23
N PRO A 145 6.23 -4.10 -49.97
CA PRO A 145 6.29 -4.27 -51.42
C PRO A 145 6.71 -2.98 -52.15
N PHE A 146 6.39 -1.81 -51.60
CA PHE A 146 6.79 -0.52 -52.19
C PHE A 146 8.30 -0.28 -52.06
N LEU A 147 8.88 -0.62 -50.91
CA LEU A 147 10.33 -0.57 -50.70
C LEU A 147 11.08 -1.58 -51.58
N LEU A 148 10.51 -2.76 -51.82
CA LEU A 148 11.07 -3.76 -52.75
C LEU A 148 11.15 -3.20 -54.18
N MET A 149 10.09 -2.52 -54.66
CA MET A 149 10.07 -1.88 -55.97
C MET A 149 11.08 -0.72 -56.08
N LEU A 150 11.25 0.09 -55.03
CA LEU A 150 12.24 1.17 -55.03
C LEU A 150 13.69 0.64 -55.07
N LYS A 151 13.98 -0.46 -54.39
CA LYS A 151 15.30 -1.11 -54.44
C LYS A 151 15.64 -1.65 -55.83
N LEU A 152 14.64 -2.18 -56.56
CA LEU A 152 14.84 -2.67 -57.92
C LEU A 152 15.12 -1.54 -58.92
N LYS A 153 14.46 -0.37 -58.77
CA LYS A 153 14.76 0.80 -59.60
C LYS A 153 16.13 1.43 -59.32
N ALA A 154 16.63 1.32 -58.09
CA ALA A 154 17.96 1.82 -57.72
C ALA A 154 19.10 0.88 -58.16
N ALA A 155 18.80 -0.38 -58.49
CA ALA A 155 19.78 -1.35 -58.97
C ALA A 155 19.89 -1.41 -60.51
N SER A 156 19.07 -0.62 -61.23
CA SER A 156 19.04 -0.57 -62.69
C SER A 156 19.53 0.78 -63.26
N LEU A 157 20.27 1.56 -62.47
CA LEU A 157 20.92 2.83 -62.84
C LEU A 157 22.43 2.70 -62.64
#